data_AF-A0A9J5WZ68-F1
#
_entry.id   AF-A0A9J5WZ68-F1
#
_cell.length_a   1.000
_cell.length_b   1.000
_cell.length_c   1.000
_cell.angle_alpha   90.00
_cell.angle_beta   90.00
_cell.angle_gamma   90.00
#
_symmetry.space_group_name_H-M   'P 1'
#
loop_
_entity.id
_entity.type
_entity.pdbx_description
1 polymer ?
#
loop_
_entity_poly.entity_id
_entity_poly.type
_entity_poly.pdbx_seq_one_letter_code
_entity_poly.pdbx_strand_id
1 'polypeptide(L)'
;MSHRTGSKLIREIIYELDEIKELLQVEPSLTNIEVVERCFEPQSKSHVGFGGGITSKDLKGGSVAKTALLEELKTIRKEMAALLEELNATRKENESVKRRSDNIDKKCEMFKS
;
A
#
# COMPACT_ATOMS: atom_id res chain seq x y z
N MET A 1 9.72 -23.78 29.87
CA MET A 1 8.90 -22.75 29.20
C MET A 1 8.00 -22.14 30.26
N SER A 2 8.32 -20.96 30.78
CA SER A 2 7.54 -20.37 31.86
C SER A 2 6.32 -19.67 31.27
N HIS A 3 5.17 -20.32 31.37
CA HIS A 3 3.88 -19.65 31.21
C HIS A 3 3.77 -18.61 32.34
N ARG A 4 4.00 -17.33 32.05
CA ARG A 4 3.63 -16.25 32.97
C ARG A 4 2.12 -16.09 32.92
N THR A 5 1.42 -16.93 33.68
CA THR A 5 0.12 -16.52 34.23
C THR A 5 0.44 -15.92 35.58
N GLY A 6 0.41 -14.59 35.68
CA GLY A 6 0.70 -13.89 36.91
C GLY A 6 0.11 -12.50 36.85
N SER A 7 -1.10 -12.34 37.40
CA SER A 7 -1.59 -11.02 37.79
C SER A 7 -0.53 -10.42 38.72
N LYS A 8 0.10 -9.31 38.34
CA LYS A 8 1.04 -8.60 39.22
C LYS A 8 0.35 -8.31 40.55
N LEU A 9 1.08 -8.44 41.65
CA LEU A 9 0.53 -8.06 42.95
C LEU A 9 0.24 -6.56 42.93
N ILE A 10 -0.88 -6.13 43.52
CA ILE A 10 -1.27 -4.71 43.58
C ILE A 10 -0.11 -3.84 44.10
N ARG A 11 0.66 -4.35 45.06
CA ARG A 11 1.84 -3.71 45.60
C ARG A 11 2.88 -3.38 44.53
N GLU A 12 3.16 -4.32 43.63
CA GLU A 12 4.14 -4.17 42.55
C GLU A 12 3.67 -3.14 41.53
N ILE A 13 2.37 -3.13 41.20
CA ILE A 13 1.76 -2.10 40.35
C ILE A 13 1.87 -0.70 40.98
N ILE A 14 1.65 -0.59 42.30
CA ILE A 14 1.78 0.68 43.01
C ILE A 14 3.21 1.21 42.94
N TYR A 15 4.22 0.35 43.13
CA TYR A 15 5.62 0.75 43.00
C TYR A 15 5.97 1.25 41.59
N GLU A 16 5.56 0.50 40.56
CA GLU A 16 5.79 0.91 39.16
C GLU A 16 5.10 2.25 38.83
N LEU A 17 3.90 2.50 39.36
CA LEU A 17 3.20 3.77 39.18
C LEU A 17 3.87 4.93 39.91
N ASP A 18 4.51 4.68 41.04
CA ASP A 18 5.24 5.70 41.80
C ASP A 18 6.53 6.09 41.09
N GLU A 19 7.27 5.11 40.57
CA GLU A 19 8.49 5.31 39.78
C GLU A 19 8.23 6.15 38.52
N ILE A 20 7.13 5.89 37.81
CA ILE A 20 6.70 6.70 36.66
C ILE A 20 6.39 8.14 37.08
N LYS A 21 5.69 8.32 38.22
CA LYS A 21 5.33 9.66 38.71
C LYS A 21 6.56 10.45 39.13
N GLU A 22 7.51 9.84 39.82
CA GLU A 22 8.77 10.48 40.19
C GLU A 22 9.56 10.88 38.94
N LEU A 23 9.66 10.00 37.94
CA LEU A 23 10.39 10.29 36.71
C LEU A 23 9.78 11.49 35.94
N LEU A 24 8.45 11.56 35.86
CA LEU A 24 7.75 12.69 35.23
C LEU A 24 7.85 13.99 36.03
N GLN A 25 8.04 13.92 37.35
CA GLN A 25 8.30 15.10 38.18
C GLN A 25 9.72 15.63 37.98
N VAL A 26 10.71 14.73 37.90
CA VAL A 26 12.11 15.08 37.70
C VAL A 26 12.36 15.56 36.27
N GLU A 27 11.73 14.94 35.28
CA GLU A 27 11.96 15.22 33.86
C GLU A 27 10.64 15.25 33.06
N PRO A 28 9.85 16.34 33.19
CA PRO A 28 8.51 16.44 32.59
C PRO A 28 8.53 16.55 31.06
N SER A 29 9.68 16.77 30.44
CA SER A 29 9.85 16.83 28.98
C SER A 29 10.00 15.44 28.33
N LEU A 30 10.09 14.36 29.11
CA LEU A 30 10.19 13.02 28.57
C LEU A 30 8.94 12.66 27.78
N THR A 31 9.14 12.04 26.64
CA THR A 31 8.07 11.42 25.87
C THR A 31 7.62 10.13 26.54
N ASN A 32 6.36 9.72 26.29
CA ASN A 32 5.82 8.48 26.87
C ASN A 32 6.68 7.24 26.55
N ILE A 33 7.36 7.23 25.39
CA ILE A 33 8.23 6.09 25.02
C ILE A 33 9.50 6.06 25.87
N GLU A 34 10.13 7.21 26.13
CA GLU A 34 11.34 7.30 26.94
C GLU A 34 11.08 6.96 28.42
N VAL A 35 9.92 7.37 28.95
CA VAL A 35 9.48 7.00 30.31
C VAL A 35 9.36 5.48 30.43
N VAL A 36 8.73 4.83 29.45
CA VAL A 36 8.55 3.37 29.45
C VAL A 36 9.90 2.65 29.33
N GLU A 37 10.81 3.13 28.46
CA GLU A 37 12.14 2.53 28.30
C GLU A 37 13.02 2.65 29.55
N ARG A 38 12.88 3.74 30.33
CA ARG A 38 13.62 3.90 31.59
C ARG A 38 13.06 3.04 32.72
N CYS A 39 11.74 2.95 32.87
CA CYS A 39 11.11 2.21 33.97
C CYS A 39 11.02 0.69 33.71
N PHE A 40 10.94 0.26 32.44
CA PHE A 40 10.67 -1.14 32.08
C PHE A 40 11.72 -1.75 31.15
N GLU A 41 12.88 -1.13 31.07
CA GLU A 41 13.98 -1.44 30.15
C GLU A 41 13.63 -1.18 28.67
N PRO A 42 14.63 -1.06 27.77
CA PRO A 42 14.38 -0.89 26.35
C PRO A 42 13.49 -2.02 25.84
N GLN A 43 12.24 -1.68 25.50
CA GLN A 43 11.35 -2.65 24.90
C GLN A 43 11.96 -3.05 23.55
N SER A 44 12.46 -4.29 23.46
CA SER A 44 13.06 -4.79 22.23
C SER A 44 12.09 -4.50 21.07
N LYS A 45 12.58 -3.88 19.98
CA LYS A 45 11.74 -3.50 18.82
C LYS A 45 11.01 -4.70 18.18
N SER A 46 11.38 -5.93 18.53
CA SER A 46 10.66 -7.17 18.18
C SER A 46 9.38 -7.40 19.00
N HIS A 47 9.19 -6.67 20.10
CA HIS A 47 8.08 -6.80 21.04
C HIS A 47 7.21 -5.54 21.12
N VAL A 48 7.39 -4.57 20.22
CA VAL A 48 6.33 -3.59 20.00
C VAL A 48 5.22 -4.31 19.23
N GLY A 49 4.31 -4.95 19.98
CA GLY A 49 3.15 -5.60 19.40
C GLY A 49 2.35 -4.58 18.61
N PHE A 50 2.02 -4.89 17.35
CA PHE A 50 1.26 -4.02 16.45
C PHE A 50 -0.20 -3.79 16.90
N GLY A 51 -0.55 -4.14 18.14
CA GLY A 51 -1.93 -4.24 18.64
C GLY A 51 -2.68 -5.41 17.98
N GLY A 52 -3.85 -5.80 18.48
CA GLY A 52 -4.78 -6.69 17.74
C GLY A 52 -4.31 -8.11 17.35
N GLY A 53 -3.18 -8.61 17.87
CA GLY A 53 -2.68 -9.95 17.55
C GLY A 53 -1.92 -10.08 16.23
N ILE A 54 -1.63 -8.97 15.55
CA ILE A 54 -0.83 -8.96 14.31
C ILE A 54 0.66 -9.13 14.64
N THR A 55 1.27 -10.11 13.97
CA THR A 55 2.69 -10.46 14.11
C THR A 55 3.51 -9.90 12.94
N SER A 56 4.81 -9.75 13.14
CA SER A 56 5.73 -9.35 12.05
C SER A 56 5.71 -10.31 10.85
N LYS A 57 5.30 -11.57 11.06
CA LYS A 57 5.14 -12.58 10.00
C LYS A 57 3.98 -12.23 9.07
N ASP A 58 2.90 -11.66 9.63
CA ASP A 58 1.72 -11.21 8.87
C ASP A 58 2.06 -10.03 7.94
N LEU A 59 3.05 -9.21 8.31
CA LEU A 59 3.55 -8.11 7.48
C LEU A 59 4.50 -8.58 6.37
N LYS A 60 5.13 -9.75 6.53
CA LYS A 60 6.17 -10.25 5.62
C LYS A 60 5.60 -10.91 4.35
N GLY A 61 4.31 -11.23 4.34
CA GLY A 61 3.63 -11.93 3.23
C GLY A 61 3.38 -11.08 1.96
N GLY A 62 3.55 -9.76 2.03
CA GLY A 62 3.19 -8.87 0.91
C GLY A 62 4.22 -8.75 -0.22
N SER A 63 5.46 -9.22 -0.05
CA SER A 63 6.55 -8.87 -0.99
C SER A 63 6.39 -9.52 -2.36
N VAL A 64 6.10 -10.83 -2.43
CA VAL A 64 6.03 -11.56 -3.70
C VAL A 64 4.75 -11.21 -4.47
N ALA A 65 3.64 -11.06 -3.75
CA ALA A 65 2.38 -10.63 -4.34
C ALA A 65 2.48 -9.20 -4.91
N LYS A 66 3.18 -8.30 -4.21
CA LYS A 66 3.40 -6.93 -4.69
C LYS A 66 4.29 -6.88 -5.93
N THR A 67 5.32 -7.71 -6.03
CA THR A 67 6.17 -7.76 -7.23
C THR A 67 5.41 -8.32 -8.43
N ALA A 68 4.64 -9.40 -8.25
CA ALA A 68 3.82 -9.98 -9.30
C ALA A 68 2.77 -8.97 -9.84
N LEU A 69 2.08 -8.27 -8.94
CA LEU A 69 1.12 -7.23 -9.32
C LEU A 69 1.77 -6.07 -10.08
N LEU A 70 3.01 -5.69 -9.73
CA LEU A 70 3.73 -4.64 -10.45
C LEU A 70 4.14 -5.06 -11.86
N GLU A 71 4.54 -6.32 -12.05
CA GLU A 71 4.84 -6.86 -13.37
C GLU A 71 3.59 -6.92 -14.25
N GLU A 72 2.47 -7.41 -13.72
CA GLU A 72 1.17 -7.44 -14.40
C GLU A 72 0.69 -6.02 -14.77
N LEU A 73 0.85 -5.05 -13.87
CA LEU A 73 0.53 -3.65 -14.19
C LEU A 73 1.40 -3.11 -15.34
N LYS A 74 2.65 -3.55 -15.44
CA LYS A 74 3.56 -3.12 -16.50
C LYS A 74 3.20 -3.77 -17.84
N THR A 75 2.78 -5.03 -17.86
CA THR A 75 2.32 -5.70 -19.10
C THR A 75 1.04 -5.06 -19.61
N ILE A 76 0.03 -4.88 -18.74
CA ILE A 76 -1.25 -4.25 -19.10
C ILE A 76 -1.04 -2.84 -19.67
N ARG A 77 -0.15 -2.04 -19.09
CA ARG A 77 0.16 -0.70 -19.63
C ARG A 77 0.76 -0.73 -21.04
N LYS A 78 1.61 -1.71 -21.33
CA LYS A 78 2.19 -1.88 -22.67
C LYS A 78 1.14 -2.32 -23.69
N GLU A 79 0.29 -3.27 -23.30
CA GLU A 79 -0.82 -3.73 -24.15
C GLU A 79 -1.80 -2.60 -24.47
N MET A 80 -2.17 -1.79 -23.46
CA MET A 80 -3.01 -0.61 -23.66
C MET A 80 -2.40 0.41 -24.63
N ALA A 81 -1.08 0.63 -24.56
CA ALA A 81 -0.40 1.53 -25.48
C ALA A 81 -0.42 0.99 -26.92
N ALA A 82 -0.15 -0.31 -27.11
CA ALA A 82 -0.19 -0.95 -28.42
C ALA A 82 -1.60 -0.92 -29.04
N LEU A 83 -2.63 -1.23 -28.25
CA LEU A 83 -4.02 -1.16 -28.70
C LEU A 83 -4.44 0.26 -29.09
N LEU A 84 -3.95 1.27 -28.37
CA LEU A 84 -4.24 2.66 -28.71
C LEU A 84 -3.59 3.07 -30.04
N GLU A 85 -2.38 2.61 -30.34
CA GLU A 85 -1.74 2.83 -31.64
C GLU A 85 -2.53 2.15 -32.77
N GLU A 86 -2.91 0.89 -32.58
CA GLU A 86 -3.68 0.13 -33.58
C GLU A 86 -5.06 0.76 -33.85
N LEU A 87 -5.74 1.22 -32.81
CA LEU A 87 -7.02 1.93 -32.93
C LEU A 87 -6.85 3.22 -33.74
N ASN A 88 -5.78 3.97 -33.51
CA ASN A 88 -5.50 5.19 -34.25
C ASN A 88 -5.17 4.92 -35.73
N ALA A 89 -4.40 3.88 -36.01
CA ALA A 89 -4.11 3.44 -37.38
C ALA A 89 -5.40 3.04 -38.12
N THR A 90 -6.21 2.19 -37.49
CA THR A 90 -7.50 1.73 -38.04
C THR A 90 -8.46 2.90 -38.28
N ARG A 91 -8.52 3.87 -37.37
CA ARG A 91 -9.34 5.07 -37.55
C ARG A 91 -8.91 5.86 -38.79
N LYS A 92 -7.60 6.04 -38.99
CA LYS A 92 -7.06 6.78 -40.15
C LYS A 92 -7.38 6.06 -41.46
N GLU A 93 -7.27 4.73 -41.48
CA GLU A 93 -7.65 3.93 -42.64
C GLU A 93 -9.14 4.04 -42.94
N ASN A 94 -10.00 3.94 -41.94
CA ASN A 94 -11.45 4.11 -42.10
C ASN A 94 -11.82 5.49 -42.67
N GLU A 95 -11.17 6.57 -42.22
CA GLU A 95 -11.38 7.89 -42.81
C GLU A 95 -10.93 7.94 -44.28
N SER A 96 -9.82 7.28 -44.63
CA SER A 96 -9.33 7.21 -46.01
C SER A 96 -10.31 6.44 -46.90
N VAL A 97 -10.80 5.29 -46.44
CA VAL A 97 -11.82 4.48 -47.12
C VAL A 97 -13.10 5.27 -47.31
N LYS A 98 -13.57 5.97 -46.27
CA LYS A 98 -14.76 6.82 -46.37
C LYS A 98 -14.63 7.90 -47.44
N ARG A 99 -13.50 8.62 -47.48
CA ARG A 99 -13.24 9.63 -48.52
C ARG A 99 -13.24 9.02 -49.93
N ARG A 100 -12.69 7.81 -50.09
CA ARG A 100 -12.70 7.09 -51.37
C ARG A 100 -14.12 6.69 -51.77
N SER A 101 -14.92 6.21 -50.83
CA SER A 101 -16.34 5.88 -51.05
C SER A 101 -17.12 7.11 -51.52
N ASP A 102 -17.03 8.22 -50.78
CA ASP A 102 -17.74 9.46 -51.12
C ASP A 102 -17.38 9.97 -52.52
N ASN A 103 -16.13 9.81 -52.94
CA ASN A 103 -15.68 10.18 -54.28
C ASN A 103 -16.21 9.23 -55.38
N ILE A 104 -16.31 7.93 -55.09
CA ILE A 104 -16.91 6.97 -56.01
C ILE A 104 -18.41 7.25 -56.15
N ASP A 105 -19.11 7.48 -55.05
CA ASP A 105 -20.54 7.80 -55.04
C ASP A 105 -20.82 9.03 -55.91
N LYS A 106 -20.05 10.11 -55.73
CA LYS A 106 -20.13 11.31 -56.59
C LYS A 106 -19.95 11.00 -58.07
N LYS A 107 -18.99 10.15 -58.42
CA LYS A 107 -18.77 9.73 -59.82
C LYS A 107 -19.95 8.93 -60.36
N CYS A 108 -20.49 8.00 -59.59
CA CYS A 108 -21.65 7.22 -59.97
C CYS A 108 -22.87 8.10 -60.26
N GLU A 109 -23.11 9.13 -59.44
CA GLU A 109 -24.21 10.08 -59.67
C GLU A 109 -24.01 10.91 -60.96
N MET A 110 -22.78 11.31 -61.29
CA MET A 110 -22.49 11.99 -62.57
C MET A 110 -22.76 11.12 -63.80
N PHE A 111 -22.64 9.80 -63.70
CA PHE A 111 -22.95 8.89 -64.81
C PHE A 111 -24.44 8.51 -64.90
N LYS A 112 -25.23 8.81 -63.86
CA LYS A 112 -26.67 8.57 -63.83
C LYS A 112 -27.50 9.78 -64.28
N SER A 113 -26.91 10.98 -64.32
CA SER A 113 -27.51 12.22 -64.85
C SER A 113 -27.23 12.38 -66.33
#